data_AF-A0A349WF27-F1
#
_entry.id   AF-A0A349WF27-F1
#
_cell.length_a   1.000
_cell.length_b   1.000
_cell.length_c   1.000
_cell.angle_alpha   90.00
_cell.angle_beta   90.00
_cell.angle_gamma   90.00
#
_symmetry.space_group_name_H-M   'P 1'
#
loop_
_entity.id
_entity.type
_entity.pdbx_description
1 polymer ?
#
loop_
_entity_poly.entity_id
_entity_poly.type
_entity_poly.pdbx_seq_one_letter_code
_entity_poly.pdbx_strand_id
1 'polypeptide(L)'
;MELLTLKNIASKFYDPVVCNCFKVKASTIKMAIKADENQTLDDLLEITNAGNGCRACVCRVDRIMKGLPTECGPCSKCPSCGLISKLCDCKCA
;
A
#
# COMPACT_ATOMS: atom_id res chain seq x y z
N MET A 1 -27.42 -1.47 12.01
CA MET A 1 -26.82 -1.76 10.68
C MET A 1 -25.68 -0.75 10.48
N GLU A 2 -24.73 -0.75 11.41
CA GLU A 2 -23.95 0.45 11.76
C GLU A 2 -22.48 0.09 12.04
N LEU A 3 -21.60 1.07 11.82
CA LEU A 3 -20.12 1.07 11.89
C LEU A 3 -19.32 0.39 10.77
N LEU A 4 -19.72 -0.75 10.21
CA LEU A 4 -18.95 -1.43 9.14
C LEU A 4 -18.90 -0.61 7.83
N THR A 5 -20.00 0.05 7.48
CA THR A 5 -20.11 0.91 6.29
C THR A 5 -19.28 2.18 6.40
N LEU A 6 -19.18 2.81 7.58
CA LEU A 6 -18.39 4.03 7.77
C LEU A 6 -16.87 3.77 7.73
N LYS A 7 -16.40 2.65 8.33
CA LYS A 7 -15.01 2.21 8.18
C LYS A 7 -14.66 1.94 6.71
N ASN A 8 -15.59 1.34 5.95
CA ASN A 8 -15.45 1.11 4.51
C ASN A 8 -15.49 2.40 3.67
N ILE A 9 -16.15 3.46 4.12
CA ILE A 9 -16.19 4.76 3.44
C ILE A 9 -14.89 5.54 3.71
N ALA A 10 -14.41 5.57 4.95
CA ALA A 10 -13.15 6.25 5.29
C ALA A 10 -11.94 5.63 4.57
N SER A 11 -11.91 4.30 4.44
CA SER A 11 -10.90 3.59 3.63
C SER A 11 -11.03 3.86 2.11
N LYS A 12 -12.18 4.36 1.65
CA LYS A 12 -12.45 4.67 0.24
C LYS A 12 -11.81 6.00 -0.20
N PHE A 13 -11.53 6.91 0.73
CA PHE A 13 -10.99 8.26 0.45
C PHE A 13 -9.53 8.45 0.84
N TYR A 14 -8.91 7.48 1.51
CA TYR A 14 -7.49 7.55 1.87
C TYR A 14 -6.60 7.13 0.69
N ASP A 15 -5.74 8.03 0.23
CA ASP A 15 -4.79 7.79 -0.87
C ASP A 15 -3.33 7.91 -0.39
N PRO A 16 -2.75 6.83 0.18
CA PRO A 16 -1.43 6.88 0.77
C PRO A 16 -0.32 7.08 -0.27
N VAL A 17 0.75 7.76 0.14
CA VAL A 17 2.01 7.77 -0.59
C VAL A 17 2.66 6.39 -0.46
N VAL A 18 2.83 5.71 -1.59
CA VAL A 18 3.45 4.38 -1.69
C VAL A 18 4.96 4.51 -1.86
N CYS A 19 5.41 5.41 -2.73
CA CYS A 19 6.82 5.69 -2.96
C CYS A 19 7.21 7.05 -2.40
N ASN A 20 8.07 7.06 -1.37
CA ASN A 20 8.52 8.33 -0.77
C ASN A 20 9.55 9.09 -1.61
N CYS A 21 10.32 8.39 -2.47
CA CYS A 21 11.33 9.00 -3.35
C CYS A 21 10.66 9.89 -4.39
N PHE A 22 9.64 9.39 -5.07
CA PHE A 22 8.97 10.07 -6.19
C PHE A 22 7.54 10.52 -5.88
N LYS A 23 7.12 10.42 -4.61
CA LYS A 23 5.79 10.81 -4.12
C LYS A 23 4.61 10.15 -4.85
N VAL A 24 4.82 8.94 -5.37
CA VAL A 24 3.78 8.14 -6.05
C VAL A 24 2.74 7.68 -5.04
N LYS A 25 1.46 7.92 -5.33
CA LYS A 25 0.32 7.51 -4.50
C LYS A 25 -0.29 6.19 -4.95
N ALA A 26 -1.08 5.58 -4.09
CA ALA A 26 -1.76 4.32 -4.40
C ALA A 26 -2.75 4.46 -5.57
N SER A 27 -3.43 5.60 -5.68
CA SER A 27 -4.32 5.92 -6.80
C SER A 27 -3.60 5.90 -8.15
N THR A 28 -2.39 6.47 -8.23
CA THR A 28 -1.56 6.46 -9.44
C THR A 28 -1.28 5.04 -9.93
N ILE A 29 -0.90 4.14 -9.02
CA ILE A 29 -0.64 2.73 -9.34
C ILE A 29 -1.93 2.03 -9.79
N LYS A 30 -3.05 2.26 -9.09
CA LYS A 30 -4.36 1.70 -9.47
C LYS A 30 -4.84 2.20 -10.82
N MET A 31 -4.53 3.44 -11.19
CA MET A 31 -4.84 3.98 -12.51
C MET A 31 -4.00 3.30 -13.60
N ALA A 32 -2.70 3.05 -13.35
CA ALA A 32 -1.84 2.33 -14.29
C ALA A 32 -2.35 0.90 -14.54
N ILE A 33 -2.67 0.14 -13.48
CA ILE A 33 -3.26 -1.21 -13.59
C ILE A 33 -4.57 -1.21 -14.39
N LYS A 34 -5.41 -0.17 -14.25
CA LYS A 34 -6.67 -0.06 -15.00
C LYS A 34 -6.49 0.32 -16.45
N ALA A 35 -5.36 0.93 -16.81
CA ALA A 35 -5.06 1.30 -18.18
C ALA A 35 -4.72 0.06 -19.03
N ASP A 36 -4.13 -0.97 -18.41
CA ASP A 36 -3.85 -2.25 -19.04
C ASP A 36 -3.75 -3.38 -17.98
N GLU A 37 -4.64 -4.36 -18.09
CA GLU A 37 -4.73 -5.50 -17.17
C GLU A 37 -3.60 -6.52 -17.34
N ASN A 38 -2.85 -6.46 -18.43
CA ASN A 38 -1.73 -7.37 -18.72
C ASN A 38 -0.37 -6.84 -18.26
N GLN A 39 -0.32 -5.65 -17.65
CA GLN A 39 0.92 -5.09 -17.14
C GLN A 39 1.59 -6.01 -16.13
N THR A 40 2.91 -6.16 -16.24
CA THR A 40 3.73 -6.82 -15.23
C THR A 40 4.09 -5.85 -14.10
N LEU A 41 4.69 -6.37 -13.02
CA LEU A 41 5.22 -5.51 -11.96
C LEU A 41 6.25 -4.53 -12.50
N ASP A 42 7.18 -4.99 -13.35
CA ASP A 42 8.23 -4.14 -13.90
C ASP A 42 7.65 -3.02 -14.77
N ASP A 43 6.63 -3.31 -15.58
CA ASP A 43 5.90 -2.29 -16.35
C ASP A 43 5.29 -1.22 -15.43
N LEU A 44 4.70 -1.63 -14.32
CA LEU A 44 4.15 -0.70 -13.33
C LEU A 44 5.23 0.17 -12.66
N LEU A 45 6.40 -0.40 -12.35
CA LEU A 45 7.51 0.36 -11.77
C LEU A 45 8.05 1.39 -12.77
N GLU A 46 8.10 1.05 -14.05
CA GLU A 46 8.52 1.95 -15.13
C GLU A 46 7.51 3.08 -15.34
N ILE A 47 6.23 2.74 -15.58
CA ILE A 47 5.16 3.71 -15.91
C ILE A 47 4.90 4.69 -14.75
N THR A 48 4.92 4.19 -13.50
CA THR A 48 4.64 5.04 -12.32
C THR A 48 5.88 5.69 -11.74
N ASN A 49 7.07 5.28 -12.19
CA ASN A 49 8.38 5.58 -11.61
C ASN A 49 8.55 5.12 -10.14
N ALA A 50 7.54 4.46 -9.54
CA ALA A 50 7.66 3.92 -8.20
C ALA A 50 8.64 2.74 -8.21
N GLY A 51 9.60 2.72 -7.29
CA GLY A 51 10.58 1.63 -7.21
C GLY A 51 11.93 1.92 -7.88
N ASN A 52 12.06 2.98 -8.67
CA ASN A 52 13.34 3.35 -9.33
C ASN A 52 14.33 4.13 -8.45
N GLY A 53 14.01 4.29 -7.16
CA GLY A 53 14.84 4.98 -6.16
C GLY A 53 15.43 3.97 -5.16
N CYS A 54 15.09 4.09 -3.88
CA CYS A 54 15.58 3.18 -2.83
C CYS A 54 14.97 1.76 -2.87
N ARG A 55 14.07 1.48 -3.83
CA ARG A 55 13.34 0.19 -4.02
C ARG A 55 12.48 -0.29 -2.83
N ALA A 56 12.46 0.39 -1.69
CA ALA A 56 11.72 -0.03 -0.49
C ALA A 56 10.19 -0.13 -0.67
N CYS A 57 9.64 0.51 -1.70
CA CYS A 57 8.20 0.48 -1.99
C CYS A 57 7.78 -0.62 -2.97
N VAL A 58 8.71 -1.35 -3.62
CA VAL A 58 8.41 -2.33 -4.67
C VAL A 58 7.43 -3.40 -4.18
N CYS A 59 7.62 -3.91 -2.95
CA CYS A 59 6.70 -4.89 -2.36
C CYS A 59 5.29 -4.33 -2.13
N ARG A 60 5.13 -3.02 -1.94
CA ARG A 60 3.81 -2.38 -1.78
C ARG A 60 3.11 -2.20 -3.13
N VAL A 61 3.88 -1.93 -4.19
CA VAL A 61 3.35 -1.88 -5.57
C VAL A 61 2.81 -3.25 -5.97
N ASP A 62 3.60 -4.32 -5.79
CA ASP A 62 3.19 -5.70 -6.05
C ASP A 62 1.92 -6.10 -5.27
N ARG A 63 1.79 -5.63 -4.03
CA ARG A 63 0.57 -5.83 -3.24
C ARG A 63 -0.64 -5.15 -3.85
N ILE A 64 -0.52 -3.88 -4.25
CA ILE A 64 -1.63 -3.16 -4.90
C ILE A 64 -2.03 -3.86 -6.20
N MET A 65 -1.05 -4.32 -6.99
CA MET A 65 -1.27 -5.10 -8.21
C MET A 65 -2.10 -6.36 -7.94
N LYS A 66 -1.84 -7.04 -6.81
CA LYS A 66 -2.59 -8.22 -6.35
C LYS A 66 -3.90 -7.88 -5.60
N GLY A 67 -4.33 -6.62 -5.60
CA GLY A 67 -5.55 -6.19 -4.91
C GLY A 67 -5.43 -6.15 -3.37
N LEU A 68 -4.23 -6.18 -2.82
CA LEU A 68 -3.96 -6.16 -1.38
C LEU A 68 -3.70 -4.72 -0.87
N PRO A 69 -3.90 -4.46 0.44
CA PRO A 69 -3.53 -3.17 1.06
C PRO A 69 -2.03 -2.85 0.94
N THR A 70 -1.70 -1.56 0.96
CA THR A 70 -0.33 -1.03 0.89
C THR A 70 0.55 -1.48 2.04
N GLU A 71 -0.05 -1.76 3.20
CA GLU A 71 0.63 -2.27 4.37
C GLU A 71 0.87 -3.78 4.22
N CYS A 72 2.12 -4.22 4.36
CA CYS A 72 2.42 -5.64 4.49
C CYS A 72 2.05 -6.12 5.89
N GLY A 73 1.08 -7.02 6.06
CA GLY A 73 0.66 -7.52 7.39
C GLY A 73 1.82 -7.85 8.36
N PRO A 74 2.84 -8.61 7.94
CA PRO A 74 4.02 -8.92 8.77
C PRO A 74 4.88 -7.71 9.16
N CYS A 75 4.81 -6.62 8.41
CA CYS A 75 5.61 -5.40 8.61
C CYS A 75 4.76 -4.12 8.78
N SER A 76 3.45 -4.28 9.00
CA SER A 76 2.57 -3.23 9.48
C SER A 76 3.11 -2.74 10.81
N LYS A 77 2.93 -1.45 11.10
CA LYS A 77 3.29 -0.90 12.41
C LYS A 77 2.17 -1.20 13.40
N CYS A 78 2.54 -1.60 14.62
CA CYS A 78 1.64 -1.67 15.75
C CYS A 78 0.98 -0.29 15.93
N PRO A 79 -0.36 -0.21 15.99
CA PRO A 79 -1.05 1.07 16.10
C PRO A 79 -0.79 1.78 17.44
N SER A 80 -0.35 1.04 18.47
CA SER A 80 -0.07 1.60 19.79
C SER A 80 1.34 2.20 19.88
N CYS A 81 2.37 1.43 19.49
CA CYS A 81 3.77 1.82 19.71
C CYS A 81 4.56 2.10 18.43
N GLY A 82 4.03 1.79 17.24
CA GLY A 82 4.68 2.04 15.95
C GLY A 82 5.77 1.03 15.55
N LEU A 83 6.07 0.01 16.37
CA LEU A 83 7.01 -1.07 16.04
C LEU A 83 6.40 -2.01 14.98
N ILE A 84 7.22 -2.75 14.23
CA ILE A 84 6.73 -3.81 13.33
C ILE A 84 5.86 -4.80 14.12
N SER A 85 4.61 -4.99 13.71
CA SER A 85 3.60 -5.79 14.43
C SER A 85 4.05 -7.23 14.68
N LYS A 86 4.79 -7.85 13.74
CA LYS A 86 5.31 -9.21 13.91
C LYS A 86 6.43 -9.31 14.97
N LEU A 87 7.05 -8.20 15.33
CA LEU A 87 8.13 -8.09 16.31
C LEU A 87 7.67 -7.37 17.60
N CYS A 88 6.38 -7.09 17.72
CA CYS A 88 5.84 -6.30 18.81
C CYS A 88 5.33 -7.22 19.93
N ASP A 89 5.85 -7.02 21.15
CA ASP A 89 5.41 -7.71 22.37
C ASP A 89 4.47 -6.86 23.23
N CYS A 90 3.94 -5.75 22.70
CA CYS A 90 2.95 -4.96 23.42
C CYS A 90 1.73 -5.84 23.74
N LYS A 91 1.53 -6.13 25.03
CA LYS A 91 0.33 -6.79 25.55
C LYS A 91 -0.85 -5.82 25.51
N CYS A 92 -1.36 -5.49 24.32
CA CYS A 92 -2.59 -4.73 24.19
C CYS A 92 -3.66 -5.66 23.65
N ALA A 93 -4.56 -6.06 24.55
CA ALA A 93 -5.83 -6.73 24.27
C ALA A 93 -6.82 -5.77 23.60
#